data_AF-J9DJM3-F1
#
_entry.id   AF-J9DJM3-F1
#
_cell.length_a   1.000
_cell.length_b   1.000
_cell.length_c   1.000
_cell.angle_alpha   90.00
_cell.angle_beta   90.00
_cell.angle_gamma   90.00
#
_symmetry.space_group_name_H-M   'P 1'
#
loop_
_entity.id
_entity.type
_entity.pdbx_description
1 polymer ?
#
loop_
_entity_poly.entity_id
_entity_poly.type
_entity_poly.pdbx_seq_one_letter_code
_entity_poly.pdbx_strand_id
1 'polypeptide(L)' 'MNLNGGARHHIPAKRTSHISSMTVFDDYLFWSDWNLREIIRVNKWTGMDETVLKMTTQLPNDIR' A
#
# COMPACT_ATOMS: atom_id res chain seq x y z
N MET A 1 -12.36 6.03 -2.68
CA MET A 1 -13.73 6.01 -2.15
C MET A 1 -13.88 7.24 -1.29
N ASN A 2 -14.96 7.98 -1.49
CA ASN A 2 -15.32 9.13 -0.67
C ASN A 2 -15.83 8.65 0.69
N LEU A 3 -15.76 9.50 1.72
CA LEU A 3 -16.23 9.16 3.06
C LEU A 3 -17.73 8.79 3.11
N ASN A 4 -18.50 9.20 2.10
CA ASN A 4 -19.92 8.90 1.97
C ASN A 4 -20.24 7.56 1.27
N GLY A 5 -19.24 6.76 0.90
CA GLY A 5 -19.49 5.52 0.18
C GLY A 5 -19.24 5.56 -1.32
N GLY A 6 -19.34 6.75 -1.93
CA GLY A 6 -19.26 6.94 -3.37
C GLY A 6 -17.84 6.85 -3.93
N ALA A 7 -17.73 6.88 -5.27
CA ALA A 7 -16.47 6.91 -6.00
C ALA A 7 -15.47 5.83 -5.55
N ARG A 8 -15.95 4.59 -5.41
CA ARG A 8 -15.09 3.44 -5.20
C ARG A 8 -14.26 3.21 -6.47
N HIS A 9 -12.95 3.13 -6.28
CA HIS A 9 -11.98 2.91 -7.36
C HIS A 9 -11.13 1.70 -6.99
N HIS A 10 -10.82 0.86 -7.98
CA HIS A 10 -9.96 -0.30 -7.79
C HIS A 10 -8.55 0.05 -8.24
N ILE A 11 -7.58 -0.06 -7.33
CA ILE A 11 -6.17 0.16 -7.61
C ILE A 11 -5.51 -1.22 -7.72
N PRO A 12 -4.99 -1.61 -8.90
CA PRO A 12 -4.29 -2.88 -9.05
C PRO A 12 -2.97 -2.84 -8.29
N ALA A 13 -2.66 -3.90 -7.54
CA ALA A 13 -1.38 -4.10 -6.86
C ALA A 13 -0.74 -5.40 -7.37
N LYS A 14 0.56 -5.35 -7.70
CA LYS A 14 1.32 -6.53 -8.14
C LYS A 14 1.97 -7.23 -6.94
N ARG A 15 2.46 -6.47 -5.96
CA ARG A 15 3.08 -6.99 -4.72
C ARG A 15 2.11 -6.91 -3.54
N THR A 16 1.17 -7.84 -3.49
CA THR A 16 0.22 -7.95 -2.38
C THR A 16 0.00 -9.42 -2.02
N SER A 17 0.08 -9.73 -0.74
CA SER A 17 -0.21 -11.05 -0.19
C SER A 17 -1.02 -10.92 1.10
N HIS A 18 -0.47 -10.24 2.11
CA HIS A 18 -1.14 -9.99 3.38
C HIS A 18 -0.81 -8.59 3.89
N ILE A 19 -1.61 -7.62 3.45
CA ILE A 19 -1.49 -6.22 3.86
C ILE A 19 -1.83 -6.10 5.35
N SER A 20 -0.90 -5.57 6.13
CA SER A 20 -1.06 -5.38 7.58
C SER A 20 -1.45 -3.95 7.95
N SER A 21 -0.88 -2.95 7.28
CA SER A 21 -1.17 -1.53 7.50
C SER A 21 -1.00 -0.75 6.20
N MET A 22 -1.70 0.37 6.08
CA MET A 22 -1.73 1.24 4.91
C MET A 22 -1.79 2.70 5.34
N THR A 23 -1.08 3.57 4.63
CA THR A 23 -1.17 5.04 4.80
C THR A 23 -1.12 5.73 3.43
N VAL A 24 -1.65 6.94 3.36
CA VAL A 24 -1.67 7.76 2.14
C VAL A 24 -0.95 9.06 2.43
N PHE A 25 0.01 9.39 1.56
CA PHE A 25 0.68 10.69 1.59
C PHE A 25 0.87 11.17 0.16
N ASP A 26 0.42 12.40 -0.10
CA ASP A 26 0.43 13.00 -1.43
C ASP A 26 -0.24 12.08 -2.48
N ASP A 27 0.33 11.93 -3.67
CA ASP A 27 -0.17 11.06 -4.74
C ASP A 27 0.13 9.56 -4.54
N TYR A 28 0.66 9.17 -3.39
CA TYR A 28 1.11 7.82 -3.13
C TYR A 28 0.31 7.11 -2.04
N LEU A 29 0.05 5.83 -2.30
CA LEU A 29 -0.44 4.86 -1.33
C LEU A 29 0.73 3.99 -0.89
N PHE A 30 0.84 3.77 0.41
CA PHE A 30 1.88 2.97 1.03
C PHE A 30 1.21 1.82 1.79
N TRP A 31 1.81 0.63 1.73
CA TRP A 31 1.37 -0.48 2.55
C TRP A 31 2.55 -1.32 3.02
N SER A 32 2.36 -1.95 4.17
CA SER A 32 3.22 -3.01 4.67
C SER A 32 2.61 -4.37 4.41
N ASP A 33 3.43 -5.33 4.01
CA ASP A 33 3.00 -6.71 3.78
C ASP A 33 3.78 -7.67 4.68
N TRP A 34 3.06 -8.49 5.44
CA TRP A 34 3.66 -9.46 6.36
C TRP A 34 4.37 -10.63 5.68
N ASN A 35 3.81 -11.13 4.58
CA ASN A 35 4.33 -12.30 3.90
C ASN A 35 5.53 -11.93 3.03
N LEU A 36 5.45 -10.78 2.36
CA LEU A 36 6.56 -10.24 1.58
C LEU A 36 7.64 -9.61 2.47
N ARG A 37 7.29 -9.21 3.70
CA ARG A 37 8.15 -8.45 4.60
C ARG A 37 8.71 -7.19 3.93
N GLU A 38 7.84 -6.48 3.23
CA GLU A 38 8.16 -5.31 2.43
C GLU A 38 7.24 -4.14 2.82
N ILE A 39 7.79 -2.92 2.77
CA ILE A 39 7.03 -1.67 2.69
C ILE A 39 7.05 -1.24 1.23
N ILE A 40 5.88 -1.11 0.62
CA ILE A 40 5.71 -0.83 -0.80
C ILE A 40 4.95 0.48 -0.96
N ARG A 41 5.27 1.22 -2.03
CA ARG A 41 4.60 2.45 -2.44
C ARG A 41 4.11 2.32 -3.87
N VAL A 42 2.93 2.87 -4.16
CA VAL A 42 2.36 2.97 -5.50
C VAL A 42 1.64 4.30 -5.71
N ASN A 43 1.48 4.75 -6.95
CA ASN A 43 0.61 5.88 -7.26
C ASN A 43 -0.86 5.53 -6.95
N LYS A 44 -1.52 6.32 -6.11
CA LYS A 44 -2.85 6.01 -5.55
C LYS A 44 -4.00 6.10 -6.58
N TRP A 45 -3.75 6.70 -7.74
CA TRP A 45 -4.76 6.88 -8.78
C TRP A 45 -4.67 5.78 -9.86
N THR A 46 -3.45 5.41 -10.23
CA THR A 46 -3.18 4.54 -11.37
C THR A 46 -2.73 3.14 -10.98
N GLY A 47 -2.20 2.94 -9.77
CA GLY A 47 -1.52 1.68 -9.41
C GLY A 47 -0.17 1.49 -10.10
N MET A 48 0.37 2.53 -10.75
CA MET A 48 1.68 2.51 -11.38
C MET A 48 2.80 2.94 -10.42
N ASP A 49 4.05 2.80 -10.85
CA ASP A 49 5.25 3.14 -10.08
C ASP A 49 5.38 2.38 -8.75
N GLU A 50 4.90 1.13 -8.74
CA GLU A 50 5.04 0.22 -7.61
C GLU A 50 6.53 0.02 -7.27
N THR A 51 6.93 0.45 -6.08
CA THR A 51 8.33 0.46 -5.63
C THR A 51 8.42 -0.11 -4.23
N VAL A 52 9.34 -1.05 -4.01
CA VAL A 52 9.70 -1.52 -2.67
C VAL A 52 10.59 -0.45 -2.02
N LEU A 53 10.12 0.14 -0.93
CA LEU A 53 10.88 1.15 -0.17
C LEU A 53 11.82 0.52 0.85
N LYS A 54 11.39 -0.59 1.47
CA LYS A 54 12.16 -1.24 2.53
C LYS A 54 11.76 -2.70 2.67
N MET A 55 12.75 -3.57 2.83
CA MET A 55 12.54 -4.93 3.33
C MET A 55 12.75 -4.95 4.84
N THR A 56 11.95 -5.73 5.56
CA THR A 56 11.99 -5.82 7.01
C THR A 56 12.32 -7.24 7.46
N THR A 57 13.12 -7.36 8.51
CA THR A 57 13.39 -8.65 9.16
C THR A 57 12.27 -9.01 10.13
N GLN A 58 11.67 -8.04 10.80
CA GLN A 58 10.49 -8.22 11.65
C GLN A 58 9.21 -8.00 10.85
N LEU A 59 8.09 -8.53 11.35
CA LEU A 59 6.78 -8.31 10.75
C LEU A 59 6.42 -6.81 10.80
N PRO A 60 6.15 -6.17 9.65
CA PRO A 60 5.80 -4.76 9.64
C PRO A 60 4.33 -4.61 10.02
N ASN A 61 4.06 -4.33 11.30
CA ASN A 61 2.70 -4.30 11.86
C ASN A 61 1.94 -2.99 11.61
N ASP A 62 2.65 -1.86 11.63
CA ASP A 62 2.06 -0.55 11.42
C ASP A 62 3.02 0.36 10.65
N ILE A 63 2.47 1.21 9.80
CA ILE A 63 3.19 2.28 9.09
C ILE A 63 2.37 3.57 9.23
N ARG A 64 3.04 4.68 9.55
CA ARG A 64 2.41 5.98 9.80
C ARG A 64 3.02 7.05 8.91
#